data_AF-A0AAD0UBA9-F1
#
_entry.id   AF-A0AAD0UBA9-F1
#
_cell.length_a   1.000
_cell.length_b   1.000
_cell.length_c   1.000
_cell.angle_alpha   90.00
_cell.angle_beta   90.00
_cell.angle_gamma   90.00
#
_symmetry.space_group_name_H-M   'P 1'
#
loop_
_entity.id
_entity.type
_entity.pdbx_description
1 polymer ?
#
loop_
_entity_poly.entity_id
_entity_poly.type
_entity_poly.pdbx_seq_one_letter_code
_entity_poly.pdbx_strand_id
1 'polypeptide(L)'
;MEKQQLDKLVGLIGGCETAIVTLADCLHKAGVLDKEALSAHYDATAHALPQEIPHREVIQMVLGHIARGLRSAKDQEDLIGTLFH
;
A
#
# COMPACT_ATOMS: atom_id res chain seq x y z
N MET A 1 -3.25 7.10 -26.19
CA MET A 1 -2.54 7.70 -25.05
C MET A 1 -1.05 7.58 -25.32
N GLU A 2 -0.26 8.64 -25.14
CA GLU A 2 1.18 8.56 -25.40
C GLU A 2 1.90 7.83 -24.25
N LYS A 3 2.92 7.02 -24.58
CA LYS A 3 3.68 6.22 -23.60
C LYS A 3 4.14 7.03 -22.40
N GLN A 4 4.58 8.27 -22.63
CA GLN A 4 5.04 9.17 -21.57
C GLN A 4 3.94 9.57 -20.56
N GLN A 5 2.68 9.63 -20.99
CA GLN A 5 1.56 9.91 -20.09
C GLN A 5 1.23 8.68 -19.23
N LEU A 6 1.35 7.48 -19.80
CA LEU A 6 1.19 6.22 -19.07
C LEU A 6 2.27 6.08 -17.98
N ASP A 7 3.54 6.33 -18.32
CA ASP A 7 4.65 6.24 -17.38
C ASP A 7 4.47 7.20 -16.19
N LYS A 8 3.97 8.41 -16.44
CA LYS A 8 3.65 9.40 -15.38
C LYS A 8 2.52 8.90 -14.47
N LEU A 9 1.47 8.31 -15.02
CA LEU A 9 0.35 7.76 -14.24
C LEU A 9 0.81 6.58 -13.38
N VAL A 10 1.62 5.67 -13.93
CA VAL A 10 2.18 4.55 -13.18
C VAL A 10 3.07 5.05 -12.04
N GLY A 11 3.94 6.03 -12.29
CA GLY A 11 4.77 6.64 -11.27
C GLY A 11 3.96 7.32 -10.15
N LEU A 12 2.89 8.02 -10.52
CA LEU A 12 1.98 8.64 -9.55
C LEU A 12 1.29 7.59 -8.67
N ILE A 13 0.76 6.52 -9.28
CA ILE A 13 0.11 5.42 -8.54
C ILE A 13 1.10 4.79 -7.55
N GLY A 14 2.30 4.43 -8.00
CA GLY A 14 3.33 3.86 -7.11
C GLY A 14 3.74 4.80 -5.98
N GLY A 15 3.82 6.12 -6.25
CA GLY A 15 4.05 7.14 -5.24
C GLY A 15 2.94 7.20 -4.19
N CYS A 16 1.67 7.12 -4.62
CA CYS A 16 0.51 7.08 -3.73
C CYS A 16 0.48 5.80 -2.88
N GLU A 17 0.72 4.63 -3.47
CA GLU A 17 0.82 3.36 -2.75
C GLU A 17 1.90 3.43 -1.65
N THR A 18 3.08 3.97 -2.00
CA THR A 18 4.19 4.16 -1.05
C THR A 18 3.81 5.10 0.09
N ALA A 19 3.18 6.24 -0.21
CA ALA A 19 2.75 7.20 0.80
C ALA A 19 1.73 6.60 1.79
N ILE A 20 0.79 5.79 1.30
CA ILE A 20 -0.20 5.09 2.14
C ILE A 20 0.49 4.10 3.08
N VAL A 21 1.41 3.28 2.56
CA VAL A 21 2.14 2.29 3.38
C VAL A 21 2.98 2.97 4.45
N THR A 22 3.71 4.05 4.11
CA THR A 22 4.50 4.83 5.06
C THR A 22 3.62 5.46 6.14
N LEU A 23 2.49 6.07 5.78
CA LEU A 23 1.58 6.68 6.74
C LEU A 23 1.00 5.64 7.70
N ALA A 24 0.59 4.48 7.18
CA ALA A 24 0.09 3.39 8.01
C ALA A 24 1.15 2.87 8.98
N ASP A 25 2.41 2.80 8.55
CA ASP A 25 3.53 2.46 9.43
C ASP A 25 3.71 3.45 10.58
N CYS A 26 3.69 4.77 10.28
CA CYS A 26 3.76 5.80 11.30
C CYS A 26 2.61 5.71 12.31
N LEU A 27 1.38 5.51 11.83
CA LEU A 27 0.19 5.40 12.69
C LEU A 27 0.21 4.12 13.54
N HIS A 28 0.73 3.02 13.02
CA HIS A 28 0.90 1.78 13.78
C HIS A 28 1.90 1.94 14.91
N LYS A 29 3.06 2.55 14.64
CA LYS A 29 4.09 2.85 15.65
C LYS A 29 3.58 3.82 16.71
N ALA A 30 2.68 4.72 16.35
CA ALA A 30 1.98 5.60 17.29
C ALA A 30 0.87 4.88 18.11
N GLY A 31 0.62 3.59 17.86
CA GLY A 31 -0.42 2.80 18.54
C GLY A 31 -1.84 3.14 18.09
N VAL A 32 -2.01 3.84 16.96
CA VAL A 32 -3.32 4.33 16.48
C VAL A 32 -4.06 3.25 15.70
N LEU A 33 -3.35 2.37 14.99
CA LEU A 33 -3.95 1.31 14.19
C LEU A 33 -3.13 0.01 14.23
N ASP A 34 -3.78 -1.09 13.87
CA ASP A 34 -3.13 -2.38 13.60
C ASP A 34 -2.92 -2.55 12.08
N LYS A 35 -1.67 -2.74 11.65
CA LYS A 35 -1.32 -2.91 10.23
C LYS A 35 -1.86 -4.20 9.65
N GLU A 36 -1.95 -5.28 10.42
CA GLU A 36 -2.49 -6.55 9.94
C GLU A 36 -3.99 -6.42 9.69
N ALA A 37 -4.72 -5.80 10.63
CA ALA A 37 -6.14 -5.50 10.43
C ALA A 37 -6.38 -4.57 9.22
N LEU A 38 -5.56 -3.52 9.06
CA LEU A 38 -5.67 -2.62 7.92
C LEU A 38 -5.35 -3.32 6.59
N SER A 39 -4.31 -4.15 6.56
CA SER A 39 -3.92 -4.94 5.39
C SER A 39 -5.03 -5.90 4.97
N ALA A 40 -5.60 -6.64 5.94
CA ALA A 40 -6.74 -7.52 5.69
C ALA A 40 -7.94 -6.76 5.14
N HIS A 41 -8.19 -5.53 5.62
CA HIS A 41 -9.26 -4.70 5.09
C HIS A 41 -9.00 -4.29 3.63
N TYR A 42 -7.78 -3.90 3.26
CA TYR A 42 -7.45 -3.59 1.86
C TYR A 42 -7.65 -4.79 0.94
N ASP A 43 -7.21 -5.99 1.35
CA ASP A 43 -7.44 -7.22 0.59
C ASP A 43 -8.94 -7.55 0.49
N ALA A 44 -9.70 -7.45 1.57
CA ALA A 44 -11.14 -7.68 1.55
C ALA A 44 -11.86 -6.72 0.60
N THR A 45 -11.50 -5.43 0.64
CA THR A 45 -12.05 -4.42 -0.27
C THR A 45 -11.73 -4.76 -1.72
N ALA A 46 -10.51 -5.21 -2.03
CA ALA A 46 -10.14 -5.63 -3.38
C ALA A 46 -11.06 -6.74 -3.90
N HIS A 47 -11.39 -7.74 -3.07
CA HIS A 47 -12.27 -8.85 -3.47
C HIS A 47 -13.75 -8.45 -3.51
N ALA A 48 -14.16 -7.47 -2.72
CA ALA A 48 -15.53 -7.00 -2.64
C ALA A 48 -15.95 -6.02 -3.76
N LEU A 49 -15.02 -5.57 -4.62
CA LEU A 49 -15.35 -4.63 -5.69
C LEU A 49 -16.42 -5.21 -6.65
N PRO A 50 -17.55 -4.51 -6.87
CA PRO A 50 -18.54 -4.87 -7.88
C PRO A 50 -17.94 -5.04 -9.28
N GLN A 51 -18.46 -5.99 -10.05
CA GLN A 51 -17.98 -6.30 -11.40
C GLN A 51 -18.17 -5.14 -12.39
N GLU A 52 -19.14 -4.27 -12.14
CA GLU A 52 -19.49 -3.14 -13.01
C GLU A 52 -18.54 -1.94 -12.87
N ILE A 53 -17.61 -1.97 -11.91
CA ILE A 53 -16.66 -0.87 -11.71
C ILE A 53 -15.69 -0.78 -12.90
N PRO A 54 -15.60 0.38 -13.58
CA PRO A 54 -14.59 0.59 -14.60
C PRO A 54 -13.18 0.38 -14.05
N HIS A 55 -12.34 -0.34 -14.81
CA HIS A 55 -10.97 -0.64 -14.43
C HIS A 55 -10.82 -1.40 -13.09
N ARG A 56 -11.84 -2.18 -12.71
CA ARG A 56 -11.86 -3.03 -11.51
C ARG A 56 -10.55 -3.75 -11.27
N GLU A 57 -9.99 -4.42 -12.28
CA GLU A 57 -8.74 -5.18 -12.17
C GLU A 57 -7.56 -4.32 -11.74
N VAL A 58 -7.46 -3.08 -12.25
CA VAL A 58 -6.41 -2.13 -11.86
C VAL A 58 -6.60 -1.70 -10.40
N ILE A 59 -7.83 -1.41 -10.00
CA ILE A 59 -8.13 -1.03 -8.61
C ILE A 59 -7.81 -2.21 -7.67
N GLN A 60 -8.22 -3.43 -8.02
CA GLN A 60 -7.89 -4.64 -7.27
C GLN A 60 -6.38 -4.82 -7.12
N MET A 61 -5.63 -4.60 -8.21
CA MET A 61 -4.19 -4.70 -8.22
C MET A 61 -3.54 -3.69 -7.26
N VAL A 62 -3.95 -2.41 -7.32
CA VAL A 62 -3.46 -1.34 -6.45
C VAL A 62 -3.77 -1.62 -4.98
N LEU A 63 -5.02 -2.01 -4.67
CA LEU A 63 -5.40 -2.36 -3.30
C LEU A 63 -4.59 -3.56 -2.78
N GLY A 64 -4.33 -4.56 -3.63
CA GLY A 64 -3.47 -5.68 -3.30
C GLY A 64 -2.00 -5.29 -3.10
N HIS A 65 -1.47 -4.32 -3.86
CA HIS A 65 -0.12 -3.78 -3.63
C HIS A 65 -0.03 -3.13 -2.26
N ILE A 66 -1.02 -2.30 -1.89
CA ILE A 66 -1.08 -1.66 -0.58
C ILE A 66 -1.12 -2.73 0.52
N ALA A 67 -2.02 -3.71 0.43
CA ALA A 67 -2.13 -4.77 1.42
C ALA A 67 -0.81 -5.54 1.61
N ARG A 68 -0.13 -5.90 0.51
CA ARG A 68 1.20 -6.54 0.55
C ARG A 68 2.26 -5.62 1.13
N GLY A 69 2.25 -4.34 0.79
CA GLY A 69 3.16 -3.34 1.32
C GLY A 69 3.03 -3.17 2.83
N LEU A 70 1.79 -3.15 3.34
CA LEU A 70 1.51 -3.08 4.78
C LEU A 70 2.06 -4.29 5.55
N ARG A 71 1.93 -5.52 5.00
CA ARG A 71 2.52 -6.74 5.59
C ARG A 71 4.04 -6.78 5.48
N SER A 72 4.59 -6.28 4.38
CA SER A 72 6.01 -6.39 4.06
C SER A 72 6.86 -5.27 4.65
N ALA A 73 6.24 -4.15 5.03
CA ALA A 73 6.89 -3.09 5.78
C ALA A 73 7.19 -3.63 7.19
N LYS A 74 8.24 -4.45 7.30
CA LYS A 74 8.85 -4.81 8.59
C LYS A 74 9.24 -3.53 9.31
N ASP A 75 9.11 -3.54 10.62
CA ASP A 75 9.52 -2.45 11.49
C ASP A 75 10.94 -2.02 11.14
N GLN A 76 11.06 -0.89 10.42
CA GLN A 76 12.34 -0.27 10.07
C GLN A 76 13.20 0.09 11.30
N GLU A 77 12.70 -0.12 12.52
CA GLU A 77 13.43 0.02 13.78
C GLU A 77 14.59 -0.97 13.89
N ASP A 78 14.49 -2.19 13.35
CA ASP A 78 15.58 -3.17 13.41
C ASP A 78 16.83 -2.73 12.63
N LEU A 79 16.66 -1.95 11.55
CA LEU A 79 17.78 -1.47 10.74
C LEU A 79 18.56 -0.34 11.41
N ILE A 80 17.89 0.52 12.18
CA ILE A 80 18.56 1.60 12.92
C ILE A 80 19.26 1.04 14.17
N GLY A 81 18.67 0.05 14.84
CA GLY A 81 19.30 -0.62 15.99
C GLY A 81 20.61 -1.34 15.67
N THR A 82 20.73 -1.97 14.49
CA THR A 82 21.98 -2.62 14.04
C THR A 82 23.07 -1.68 13.52
N LEU A 83 22.77 -0.39 13.30
CA LEU A 83 23.78 0.59 12.84
C LEU A 83 24.49 1.31 14.00
N PHE A 84 24.01 1.12 15.24
CA PHE A 84 24.56 1.76 16.45
C PHE A 84 25.03 0.77 17.53
N HIS A 85 25.20 -0.50 17.18
CA HIS A 85 25.85 -1.55 17.99
C HIS A 85 26.95 -2.24 17.17
#